data_AF-A0A3T0RQX6-F1
#
_entry.id   AF-A0A3T0RQX6-F1
#
_cell.length_a   1.000
_cell.length_b   1.000
_cell.length_c   1.000
_cell.angle_alpha   90.00
_cell.angle_beta   90.00
_cell.angle_gamma   90.00
#
_symmetry.space_group_name_H-M   'P 1'
#
loop_
_entity.id
_entity.type
_entity.pdbx_description
1 polymer ?
#
loop_
_entity_poly.entity_id
_entity_poly.type
_entity_poly.pdbx_seq_one_letter_code
_entity_poly.pdbx_strand_id
1 'polypeptide(L)'
;MEFFNYTDQALINDFRAGQLSEDDFKAGIAWGSAMDFNLYGPQLLFGDAGFGINIPRAVTGQISKNGLASLTPEQQLLMPPNFTLGNDSYKRRFFDVMGGHVPPEKFINYFTAQSVWDETMAWQALNFVQNNPDFIYVIIVGEFHVAYGGGLPDRFARTYSRFKYFS
;
A
#
# COMPACT_ATOMS: atom_id res chain seq x y z
N MET A 1 -3.65 4.23 -4.96
CA MET A 1 -4.73 3.47 -4.30
C MET A 1 -4.19 2.16 -3.73
N GLU A 2 -4.48 1.87 -2.46
CA GLU A 2 -3.98 0.68 -1.73
C GLU A 2 -4.29 -0.66 -2.41
N PHE A 3 -5.41 -0.73 -3.13
CA PHE A 3 -5.92 -1.99 -3.68
C PHE A 3 -5.18 -2.46 -4.94
N PHE A 4 -4.32 -1.62 -5.50
CA PHE A 4 -3.55 -1.89 -6.72
C PHE A 4 -2.05 -1.84 -6.42
N ASN A 5 -1.28 -2.76 -7.00
CA ASN A 5 0.16 -2.80 -6.77
C ASN A 5 0.86 -1.77 -7.67
N TYR A 6 1.92 -1.15 -7.17
CA TYR A 6 2.71 -0.19 -7.95
C TYR A 6 3.41 -0.83 -9.15
N THR A 7 3.65 -2.15 -9.10
CA THR A 7 4.22 -2.93 -10.20
C THR A 7 3.28 -3.06 -11.39
N ASP A 8 1.99 -2.84 -11.19
CA ASP A 8 0.96 -3.03 -12.21
C ASP A 8 0.63 -1.73 -12.94
N GLN A 9 1.44 -0.67 -12.75
CA GLN A 9 1.16 0.67 -13.24
C GLN A 9 0.99 0.74 -14.77
N ALA A 10 1.69 -0.09 -15.54
CA ALA A 10 1.51 -0.17 -16.98
C ALA A 10 0.08 -0.64 -17.34
N LEU A 11 -0.39 -1.72 -16.72
CA LEU A 11 -1.75 -2.23 -16.91
C LEU A 11 -2.82 -1.22 -16.46
N ILE A 12 -2.55 -0.50 -15.36
CA ILE A 12 -3.42 0.59 -14.88
C ILE A 12 -3.54 1.68 -15.93
N ASN A 13 -2.42 2.07 -16.56
CA ASN A 13 -2.40 3.10 -17.58
C ASN A 13 -3.16 2.65 -18.84
N ASP A 14 -2.94 1.41 -19.29
CA ASP A 14 -3.61 0.86 -20.47
C ASP A 14 -5.12 0.73 -20.25
N PHE A 15 -5.55 0.29 -19.06
CA PHE A 15 -6.96 0.25 -18.67
C PHE A 15 -7.57 1.65 -18.66
N ARG A 16 -6.91 2.63 -18.04
CA ARG A 16 -7.36 4.03 -18.02
C ARG A 16 -7.44 4.65 -19.41
N ALA A 17 -6.57 4.25 -20.33
CA ALA A 17 -6.56 4.71 -21.71
C ALA A 17 -7.60 4.00 -22.61
N GLY A 18 -8.36 3.03 -22.08
CA GLY A 18 -9.30 2.22 -22.85
C GLY A 18 -8.63 1.23 -23.81
N GLN A 19 -7.33 0.96 -23.62
CA GLN A 19 -6.53 0.02 -24.41
C GLN A 19 -6.63 -1.41 -23.89
N LEU A 20 -7.10 -1.58 -22.65
CA LEU A 20 -7.32 -2.86 -22.00
C LEU A 20 -8.77 -2.95 -21.55
N SER A 21 -9.44 -4.08 -21.83
CA SER A 21 -10.79 -4.33 -21.32
C SER A 21 -10.77 -4.49 -19.80
N GLU A 22 -11.91 -4.32 -19.12
CA GLU A 22 -11.99 -4.55 -17.68
C GLU A 22 -11.61 -5.99 -17.32
N ASP A 23 -12.09 -6.98 -18.10
CA ASP A 23 -11.81 -8.39 -17.85
C ASP A 23 -10.33 -8.71 -18.03
N ASP A 24 -9.69 -8.17 -19.08
CA ASP A 24 -8.25 -8.34 -19.30
C ASP A 24 -7.42 -7.61 -18.23
N PHE A 25 -7.87 -6.43 -17.79
CA PHE A 25 -7.22 -5.69 -16.70
C PHE A 25 -7.27 -6.47 -15.40
N LYS A 26 -8.45 -6.97 -15.01
CA LYS A 26 -8.63 -7.79 -13.80
C LYS A 26 -7.81 -9.07 -13.87
N ALA A 27 -7.75 -9.73 -15.02
CA ALA A 27 -6.91 -10.90 -15.23
C ALA A 27 -5.42 -10.54 -15.07
N GLY A 28 -4.97 -9.44 -15.69
CA GLY A 28 -3.58 -8.99 -15.68
C GLY A 28 -3.05 -8.63 -14.29
N ILE A 29 -3.87 -7.99 -13.45
CA ILE A 29 -3.50 -7.65 -12.06
C ILE A 29 -3.84 -8.77 -11.06
N ALA A 30 -4.31 -9.92 -11.56
CA ALA A 30 -4.81 -11.04 -10.75
C ALA A 30 -5.84 -10.60 -9.69
N TRP A 31 -6.83 -9.79 -10.09
CA TRP A 31 -7.85 -9.27 -9.20
C TRP A 31 -8.69 -10.43 -8.63
N GLY A 32 -8.66 -10.59 -7.31
CA GLY A 32 -9.36 -11.66 -6.62
C GLY A 32 -10.88 -11.42 -6.47
N SER A 33 -11.65 -12.49 -6.32
CA SER A 33 -13.10 -12.45 -6.13
C SER A 33 -13.56 -11.93 -4.76
N ALA A 34 -12.64 -11.76 -3.81
CA ALA A 34 -12.94 -11.28 -2.46
C ALA A 34 -13.35 -9.80 -2.40
N MET A 35 -13.08 -9.03 -3.46
CA MET A 35 -13.38 -7.61 -3.54
C MET A 35 -14.09 -7.31 -4.85
N ASP A 36 -15.29 -6.72 -4.77
CA ASP A 36 -16.02 -6.28 -5.95
C ASP A 36 -15.25 -5.15 -6.64
N PHE A 37 -14.80 -5.40 -7.88
CA PHE A 37 -14.05 -4.43 -8.67
C PHE A 37 -14.84 -3.13 -8.88
N ASN A 38 -16.17 -3.18 -8.95
CA ASN A 38 -17.01 -1.99 -9.15
C ASN A 38 -16.88 -0.97 -8.02
N LEU A 39 -16.45 -1.40 -6.83
CA LEU A 39 -16.20 -0.48 -5.72
C LEU A 39 -14.91 0.32 -5.92
N TYR A 40 -13.94 -0.19 -6.68
CA TYR A 40 -12.58 0.37 -6.77
C TYR A 40 -12.23 0.91 -8.16
N GLY A 41 -12.69 0.25 -9.22
CA GLY A 41 -12.42 0.61 -10.62
C GLY A 41 -12.79 2.07 -10.93
N PRO A 42 -14.01 2.56 -10.63
CA PRO A 42 -14.39 3.95 -10.89
C PRO A 42 -13.50 4.96 -10.16
N GLN A 43 -13.03 4.63 -8.96
CA GLN A 43 -12.11 5.48 -8.21
C GLN A 43 -10.72 5.52 -8.87
N LEU A 44 -10.26 4.39 -9.42
CA LEU A 44 -9.01 4.31 -10.16
C LEU A 44 -9.05 5.13 -11.46
N LEU A 45 -10.23 5.35 -12.05
CA LEU A 45 -10.44 6.15 -13.26
C LEU A 45 -10.61 7.65 -12.99
N PHE A 46 -10.80 8.07 -11.73
CA PHE A 46 -11.01 9.47 -11.39
C PHE A 46 -9.72 10.30 -11.54
N GLY A 47 -9.86 11.60 -11.83
CA GLY A 47 -8.75 12.55 -11.99
C GLY A 47 -7.89 12.32 -13.23
N ASP A 48 -6.80 13.09 -13.36
CA ASP A 48 -5.91 13.06 -14.53
C ASP A 48 -5.10 11.76 -14.62
N ALA A 49 -4.76 11.17 -13.48
CA ALA A 49 -3.98 9.94 -13.37
C ALA A 49 -4.49 9.03 -12.24
N GLY A 50 -4.23 7.73 -12.36
CA GLY A 50 -4.54 6.73 -11.35
C GLY A 50 -3.32 5.89 -11.05
N PHE A 51 -3.07 5.59 -9.77
CA PHE A 51 -1.85 4.93 -9.33
C PHE A 51 -2.11 3.71 -8.46
N GLY A 52 -1.41 2.62 -8.74
CA GLY A 52 -1.18 1.57 -7.77
C GLY A 52 -0.06 1.99 -6.84
N ILE A 53 -0.27 1.89 -5.53
CA ILE A 53 0.73 2.36 -4.55
C ILE A 53 1.16 1.27 -3.58
N ASN A 54 0.55 0.10 -3.65
CA ASN A 54 0.86 -0.97 -2.71
C ASN A 54 1.93 -1.92 -3.28
N ILE A 55 2.59 -2.66 -2.40
CA ILE A 55 3.53 -3.71 -2.80
C ILE A 55 2.77 -4.98 -3.22
N PRO A 56 3.31 -5.80 -4.16
CA PRO A 56 2.68 -7.06 -4.51
C PRO A 56 2.36 -7.94 -3.30
N ARG A 57 1.13 -8.49 -3.26
CA ARG A 57 0.65 -9.37 -2.16
C ARG A 57 1.55 -10.57 -1.89
N ALA A 58 2.27 -11.06 -2.91
CA ALA A 58 3.23 -12.14 -2.73
C ALA A 58 4.35 -11.77 -1.73
N VAL A 59 4.79 -10.49 -1.72
CA VAL A 59 5.82 -10.00 -0.80
C VAL A 59 5.27 -9.95 0.63
N THR A 60 4.14 -9.29 0.85
CA THR A 60 3.56 -9.23 2.21
C THR A 60 3.07 -10.57 2.71
N GLY A 61 2.59 -11.45 1.81
CA GLY A 61 2.27 -12.84 2.13
C GLY A 61 3.48 -13.64 2.59
N GLN A 62 4.64 -13.46 1.95
CA GLN A 62 5.90 -14.09 2.36
C GLN A 62 6.34 -13.58 3.74
N ILE A 63 6.34 -12.26 3.96
CA ILE A 63 6.66 -11.64 5.25
C ILE A 63 5.73 -12.15 6.35
N SER A 64 4.42 -12.16 6.09
CA SER A 64 3.40 -12.58 7.06
C SER A 64 3.58 -14.05 7.49
N LYS A 65 3.95 -14.92 6.54
CA LYS A 65 4.13 -16.34 6.81
C LYS A 65 5.46 -16.62 7.50
N ASN A 66 6.54 -16.04 7.00
CA ASN A 66 7.91 -16.52 7.22
C ASN A 66 8.87 -15.42 7.74
N GLY A 67 8.40 -14.19 7.91
CA GLY A 67 9.18 -13.05 8.41
C GLY A 67 9.94 -12.30 7.32
N LEU A 68 10.42 -11.10 7.64
CA LEU A 68 11.05 -10.20 6.66
C LEU A 68 12.31 -10.79 6.01
N ALA A 69 13.13 -11.50 6.78
CA ALA A 69 14.36 -12.11 6.28
C ALA A 69 14.12 -13.26 5.28
N SER A 70 12.86 -13.69 5.10
CA SER A 70 12.50 -14.76 4.17
C SER A 70 12.26 -14.28 2.73
N LEU A 71 12.34 -12.97 2.48
CA LEU A 71 12.20 -12.43 1.13
C LEU A 71 13.35 -12.90 0.23
N THR A 72 13.01 -13.33 -0.98
CA THR A 72 14.00 -13.64 -2.01
C THR A 72 14.73 -12.37 -2.46
N PRO A 73 15.91 -12.47 -3.10
CA PRO A 73 16.59 -11.31 -3.66
C PRO A 73 15.68 -10.46 -4.57
N GLU A 74 14.85 -11.11 -5.39
CA GLU A 74 13.91 -10.44 -6.30
C GLU A 74 12.82 -9.68 -5.52
N GLN A 75 12.30 -10.26 -4.44
CA GLN A 75 11.31 -9.60 -3.59
C GLN A 75 11.92 -8.45 -2.79
N GLN A 76 13.18 -8.56 -2.39
CA GLN A 76 13.90 -7.48 -1.71
C GLN A 76 14.06 -6.24 -2.61
N LEU A 77 14.19 -6.42 -3.93
CA LEU A 77 14.22 -5.30 -4.88
C LEU A 77 12.90 -4.52 -4.95
N LEU A 78 11.79 -5.10 -4.49
CA LEU A 78 10.48 -4.44 -4.45
C LEU A 78 10.26 -3.64 -3.16
N MET A 79 11.15 -3.78 -2.18
CA MET A 79 11.00 -3.13 -0.88
C MET A 79 11.22 -1.62 -0.99
N PRO A 80 10.47 -0.81 -0.23
CA PRO A 80 10.73 0.62 -0.16
C PRO A 80 12.10 0.88 0.47
N PRO A 81 12.82 1.93 0.04
CA PRO A 81 14.09 2.31 0.63
C PRO A 81 13.89 2.77 2.08
N ASN A 82 14.89 2.53 2.93
CA ASN A 82 14.90 2.97 4.34
C ASN A 82 13.68 2.48 5.15
N PHE A 83 13.22 1.25 4.90
CA PHE A 83 12.08 0.66 5.60
C PHE A 83 12.22 0.73 7.12
N THR A 84 11.15 1.15 7.78
CA THR A 84 11.04 1.17 9.25
C THR A 84 9.71 0.59 9.72
N LEU A 85 9.70 -0.02 10.90
CA LEU A 85 8.46 -0.45 11.54
C LEU A 85 7.62 0.74 11.99
N GLY A 86 6.31 0.52 12.13
CA GLY A 86 5.42 1.46 12.80
C GLY A 86 5.80 1.67 14.27
N ASN A 87 5.36 2.78 14.86
CA ASN A 87 5.65 3.08 16.26
C ASN A 87 4.91 2.14 17.24
N ASP A 88 5.30 2.16 18.52
CA ASP A 88 4.73 1.27 19.54
C ASP A 88 3.22 1.48 19.76
N SER A 89 2.74 2.71 19.62
CA SER A 89 1.31 3.01 19.75
C SER A 89 0.51 2.34 18.65
N TYR A 90 0.97 2.43 17.40
CA TYR A 90 0.36 1.76 16.26
C TYR A 90 0.44 0.25 16.38
N LYS A 91 1.58 -0.29 16.83
CA LYS A 91 1.76 -1.72 17.10
C LYS A 91 0.74 -2.25 18.12
N ARG A 92 0.49 -1.52 19.20
CA ARG A 92 -0.53 -1.89 20.22
C ARG A 92 -1.93 -1.90 19.62
N ARG A 93 -2.33 -0.86 18.89
CA ARG A 93 -3.64 -0.83 18.23
C ARG A 93 -3.80 -1.97 17.21
N PHE A 94 -2.74 -2.31 16.48
CA PHE A 94 -2.75 -3.43 15.55
C PHE A 94 -2.95 -4.76 16.29
N PHE A 95 -2.30 -4.94 17.45
CA PHE A 95 -2.52 -6.11 18.30
C PHE A 95 -3.98 -6.23 18.76
N ASP A 96 -4.57 -5.12 19.19
CA ASP A 96 -5.95 -5.08 19.68
C ASP A 96 -6.95 -5.44 18.57
N VAL A 97 -6.79 -4.90 17.36
CA VAL A 97 -7.65 -5.21 16.21
C VAL A 97 -7.51 -6.66 15.74
N MET A 98 -6.32 -7.27 15.90
CA MET A 98 -6.09 -8.68 15.60
C MET A 98 -6.71 -9.64 16.63
N GLY A 99 -7.39 -9.12 17.67
CA GLY A 99 -8.15 -9.91 18.63
C GLY A 99 -7.30 -10.65 19.66
N GLY A 100 -6.02 -10.29 19.83
CA GLY A 100 -5.17 -10.76 20.94
C GLY A 100 -4.82 -12.26 20.99
N HIS A 101 -5.36 -13.09 20.08
CA HIS A 101 -5.15 -14.54 20.05
C HIS A 101 -4.03 -15.00 19.11
N VAL A 102 -3.31 -14.05 18.48
CA VAL A 102 -2.24 -14.35 17.54
C VAL A 102 -0.94 -14.67 18.32
N PRO A 103 -0.24 -15.77 18.00
CA PRO A 103 1.08 -16.06 18.58
C PRO A 103 2.06 -14.89 18.40
N PRO A 104 2.89 -14.54 19.39
CA PRO A 104 3.77 -13.38 19.34
C PRO A 104 4.64 -13.29 18.08
N GLU A 105 5.18 -14.42 17.62
CA GLU A 105 6.00 -14.50 16.42
C GLU A 105 5.21 -14.21 15.14
N LYS A 106 3.96 -14.69 15.05
CA LYS A 106 3.07 -14.40 13.92
C LYS A 106 2.61 -12.96 13.93
N PHE A 107 2.33 -12.43 15.12
CA PHE A 107 1.97 -11.03 15.30
C PHE A 107 3.06 -10.08 14.79
N ILE A 108 4.33 -10.34 15.12
CA ILE A 108 5.46 -9.53 14.63
C ILE A 108 5.51 -9.55 13.09
N ASN A 109 5.32 -10.71 12.47
CA ASN A 109 5.32 -10.83 11.02
C ASN A 109 4.16 -10.06 10.36
N TYR A 110 2.96 -10.14 10.94
CA TYR A 110 1.79 -9.41 10.44
C TYR A 110 1.98 -7.89 10.57
N PHE A 111 2.48 -7.42 11.71
CA PHE A 111 2.77 -6.01 11.90
C PHE A 111 3.89 -5.52 10.97
N THR A 112 4.87 -6.37 10.70
CA THR A 112 5.93 -6.06 9.72
C THR A 112 5.35 -5.92 8.31
N ALA A 113 4.48 -6.85 7.89
CA ALA A 113 3.80 -6.78 6.60
C ALA A 113 2.93 -5.52 6.48
N GLN A 114 2.17 -5.17 7.53
CA GLN A 114 1.40 -3.93 7.61
C GLN A 114 2.30 -2.69 7.48
N SER A 115 3.43 -2.67 8.19
CA SER A 115 4.40 -1.58 8.10
C SER A 115 5.01 -1.45 6.71
N VAL A 116 5.21 -2.56 5.99
CA VAL A 116 5.71 -2.56 4.61
C VAL A 116 4.67 -1.97 3.66
N TRP A 117 3.38 -2.28 3.82
CA TRP A 117 2.31 -1.59 3.09
C TRP A 117 2.37 -0.08 3.30
N ASP A 118 2.40 0.37 4.56
CA ASP A 118 2.48 1.80 4.90
C ASP A 118 3.69 2.49 4.24
N GLU A 119 4.87 1.87 4.33
CA GLU A 119 6.10 2.44 3.79
C GLU A 119 6.12 2.44 2.25
N THR A 120 5.62 1.39 1.59
CA THR A 120 5.54 1.35 0.13
C THR A 120 4.55 2.40 -0.40
N MET A 121 3.38 2.53 0.22
CA MET A 121 2.39 3.52 -0.16
C MET A 121 2.94 4.95 -0.03
N ALA A 122 3.67 5.22 1.05
CA ALA A 122 4.34 6.50 1.24
C ALA A 122 5.43 6.74 0.19
N TRP A 123 6.30 5.75 -0.05
CA TRP A 123 7.39 5.85 -1.02
C TRP A 123 6.88 6.17 -2.43
N GLN A 124 5.84 5.47 -2.89
CA GLN A 124 5.27 5.70 -4.22
C GLN A 124 4.64 7.09 -4.36
N ALA A 125 3.85 7.51 -3.38
CA ALA A 125 3.23 8.82 -3.38
C ALA A 125 4.27 9.95 -3.26
N LEU A 126 5.29 9.79 -2.40
CA LEU A 126 6.38 10.76 -2.23
C LEU A 126 7.18 10.96 -3.53
N ASN A 127 7.52 9.87 -4.21
CA ASN A 127 8.20 9.94 -5.51
C ASN A 127 7.39 10.78 -6.51
N PHE A 128 6.05 10.66 -6.50
CA PHE A 128 5.22 11.45 -7.40
C PHE A 128 5.20 12.93 -6.99
N VAL A 129 4.82 13.25 -5.75
CA VAL A 129 4.57 14.65 -5.32
C VAL A 129 5.85 15.49 -5.26
N GLN A 130 7.02 14.86 -5.06
CA GLN A 130 8.30 15.57 -5.11
C GLN A 130 8.68 15.98 -6.53
N ASN A 131 8.28 15.19 -7.54
CA ASN A 131 8.54 15.50 -8.95
C ASN A 131 7.40 16.30 -9.61
N ASN A 132 6.25 16.42 -8.95
CA ASN A 132 5.05 17.04 -9.48
C ASN A 132 4.40 17.97 -8.43
N PRO A 133 5.09 19.07 -8.02
CA PRO A 133 4.67 19.88 -6.87
C PRO A 133 3.35 20.65 -7.07
N ASP A 134 2.90 20.80 -8.32
CA ASP A 134 1.66 21.50 -8.67
C ASP A 134 0.43 20.58 -8.68
N PHE A 135 0.63 19.27 -8.50
CA PHE A 135 -0.46 18.29 -8.46
C PHE A 135 -0.95 18.05 -7.05
N ILE A 136 -2.27 17.84 -6.92
CA ILE A 136 -2.87 17.31 -5.70
C ILE A 136 -2.90 15.79 -5.81
N TYR A 137 -2.24 15.11 -4.89
CA TYR A 137 -2.26 13.65 -4.81
C TYR A 137 -3.23 13.18 -3.73
N VAL A 138 -4.27 12.45 -4.14
CA VAL A 138 -5.26 11.86 -3.24
C VAL A 138 -4.95 10.39 -3.03
N ILE A 139 -4.82 9.97 -1.77
CA ILE A 139 -4.53 8.59 -1.39
C ILE A 139 -5.80 7.96 -0.80
N ILE A 140 -6.28 6.89 -1.42
CA ILE A 140 -7.40 6.10 -0.94
C ILE A 140 -6.84 4.81 -0.34
N VAL A 141 -7.04 4.66 0.97
CA VAL A 141 -6.55 3.56 1.81
C VAL A 141 -7.58 3.21 2.89
N GLY A 142 -7.48 2.01 3.45
CA GLY A 142 -8.24 1.61 4.62
C GLY A 142 -7.93 2.51 5.83
N GLU A 143 -8.95 2.78 6.64
CA GLU A 143 -8.88 3.68 7.79
C GLU A 143 -7.71 3.35 8.73
N PHE A 144 -7.43 2.06 8.94
CA PHE A 144 -6.39 1.63 9.87
C PHE A 144 -4.98 2.12 9.51
N HIS A 145 -4.70 2.37 8.24
CA HIS A 145 -3.42 2.93 7.79
C HIS A 145 -3.22 4.39 8.22
N VAL A 146 -4.31 5.13 8.46
CA VAL A 146 -4.28 6.58 8.68
C VAL A 146 -4.71 7.00 10.08
N ALA A 147 -5.54 6.19 10.73
CA ALA A 147 -6.14 6.53 12.01
C ALA A 147 -5.09 6.59 13.15
N TYR A 148 -5.14 7.69 13.91
CA TYR A 148 -4.40 7.88 15.16
C TYR A 148 -2.86 7.83 15.05
N GLY A 149 -2.31 8.07 13.85
CA GLY A 149 -0.86 8.21 13.58
C GLY A 149 -0.06 6.90 13.68
N GLY A 150 1.23 6.92 13.37
CA GLY A 150 2.13 5.76 13.42
C GLY A 150 2.11 4.81 12.21
N GLY A 151 1.06 4.87 11.38
CA GLY A 151 0.97 4.25 10.06
C GLY A 151 1.42 5.20 8.94
N LEU A 152 0.69 5.22 7.84
CA LEU A 152 0.98 5.97 6.62
C LEU A 152 1.27 7.48 6.83
N PRO A 153 0.49 8.26 7.61
CA PRO A 153 0.75 9.70 7.81
C PRO A 153 2.15 10.01 8.37
N ASP A 154 2.62 9.20 9.32
CA ASP A 154 3.95 9.38 9.93
C ASP A 154 5.07 9.14 8.90
N ARG A 155 4.83 8.27 7.90
CA ARG A 155 5.77 8.03 6.81
C ARG A 155 6.00 9.29 5.97
N PHE A 156 4.92 10.02 5.68
CA PHE A 156 4.98 11.31 4.99
C PHE A 156 5.63 12.39 5.84
N ALA A 157 5.29 12.47 7.13
CA ALA A 157 5.78 13.52 8.02
C ALA A 157 7.32 13.55 8.14
N ARG A 158 7.99 12.42 7.92
CA ARG A 158 9.46 12.34 7.91
C ARG A 158 10.12 13.01 6.71
N THR A 159 9.41 13.09 5.59
CA THR A 159 10.00 13.39 4.28
C THR A 159 9.34 14.58 3.58
N TYR A 160 8.11 14.95 3.96
CA TYR A 160 7.33 15.95 3.24
C TYR A 160 6.54 16.88 4.16
N SER A 161 7.04 18.11 4.30
CA SER A 161 6.50 19.13 5.21
C SER A 161 5.17 19.74 4.77
N ARG A 162 4.74 19.55 3.53
CA ARG A 162 3.47 20.10 2.99
C ARG A 162 2.31 19.10 3.07
N PHE A 163 2.51 17.94 3.69
CA PHE A 163 1.48 16.93 3.86
C PHE A 163 0.32 17.45 4.72
N LYS A 164 -0.91 17.29 4.23
CA LYS A 164 -2.15 17.54 4.97
C LYS A 164 -2.97 16.27 5.01
N TYR A 165 -3.45 15.90 6.18
CA TYR A 165 -4.32 14.75 6.40
C TYR A 165 -5.62 15.22 7.05
N PHE A 166 -6.73 14.62 6.63
CA PHE A 166 -8.07 14.86 7.17
C PHE A 166 -8.65 13.51 7.58
N SER A 167 -9.02 13.37 8.86
CA SER A 167 -9.71 12.21 9.43
C SER A 167 -11.17 12.54 9.69
#